data_AF-A0A6L8QC42-F1
#
_entry.id   AF-A0A6L8QC42-F1
#
_cell.length_a   1.000
_cell.length_b   1.000
_cell.length_c   1.000
_cell.angle_alpha   90.00
_cell.angle_beta   90.00
_cell.angle_gamma   90.00
#
_symmetry.space_group_name_H-M   'P 1'
#
loop_
_entity.id
_entity.type
_entity.pdbx_description
1 polymer ?
#
loop_
_entity_poly.entity_id
_entity_poly.type
_entity_poly.pdbx_seq_one_letter_code
_entity_poly.pdbx_strand_id
1 'polypeptide(L)' 'MEKLEAVQKALRFSHTIREWCENDNSVYFDDFDEQNVNDYNNGGFGDIADEIIERGIAENLLDEEDLD' A
#
# COMPACT_ATOMS: atom_id res chain seq x y z
N MET A 1 -11.56 -4.99 5.37
CA MET A 1 -10.91 -4.86 4.04
C MET A 1 -9.55 -5.46 4.18
N GLU A 2 -9.21 -6.41 3.32
CA GLU A 2 -7.91 -7.06 3.39
C GLU A 2 -6.78 -6.09 3.00
N LYS A 3 -5.60 -6.28 3.58
CA LYS A 3 -4.46 -5.39 3.40
C LYS A 3 -4.07 -5.19 1.92
N LEU A 4 -4.05 -6.26 1.13
CA LEU A 4 -3.77 -6.18 -0.30
C LEU A 4 -4.80 -5.32 -1.04
N GLU A 5 -6.08 -5.48 -0.72
CA GLU A 5 -7.16 -4.70 -1.32
C GLU A 5 -7.00 -3.20 -0.97
N ALA A 6 -6.65 -2.89 0.28
CA ALA A 6 -6.40 -1.52 0.73
C ALA A 6 -5.24 -0.86 -0.02
N VAL A 7 -4.10 -1.55 -0.13
CA VAL A 7 -2.93 -1.10 -0.91
C VAL A 7 -3.33 -0.87 -2.36
N GLN A 8 -3.98 -1.84 -3.00
CA GLN A 8 -4.38 -1.73 -4.39
C GLN A 8 -5.37 -0.57 -4.60
N LYS A 9 -6.33 -0.36 -3.69
CA LYS A 9 -7.27 0.76 -3.74
C LYS A 9 -6.53 2.09 -3.62
N ALA A 10 -5.66 2.27 -2.63
CA ALA A 10 -4.87 3.49 -2.45
C ALA A 10 -4.03 3.81 -3.70
N LEU A 11 -3.30 2.83 -4.23
CA LEU A 11 -2.49 3.00 -5.44
C LEU A 11 -3.33 3.23 -6.69
N ARG A 12 -4.58 2.73 -6.76
CA ARG A 12 -5.44 2.96 -7.93
C ARG A 12 -5.93 4.39 -8.01
N PHE A 13 -6.26 4.98 -6.85
CA PHE A 13 -6.90 6.29 -6.77
C PHE A 13 -5.93 7.44 -6.46
N SER A 14 -4.76 7.18 -5.89
CA SER A 14 -3.73 8.20 -5.67
C SER A 14 -2.58 8.10 -6.68
N HIS A 15 -2.38 9.18 -7.45
CA HIS A 15 -1.17 9.30 -8.26
C HIS A 15 0.06 9.57 -7.39
N THR A 16 -0.09 10.38 -6.33
CA THR A 16 0.98 10.77 -5.42
C THR A 16 1.59 9.57 -4.72
N ILE A 17 0.75 8.65 -4.22
CA ILE A 17 1.24 7.43 -3.56
C ILE A 17 1.98 6.54 -4.57
N ARG A 18 1.48 6.41 -5.81
CA ARG A 18 2.21 5.68 -6.86
C ARG A 18 3.58 6.30 -7.16
N GLU A 19 3.66 7.62 -7.33
CA GLU A 19 4.95 8.29 -7.59
C GLU A 19 5.95 8.06 -6.45
N TRP A 20 5.49 8.04 -5.20
CA TRP A 20 6.34 7.73 -4.05
C TRP A 20 6.79 6.26 -4.04
N CYS A 21 5.91 5.30 -4.37
CA CYS A 21 6.31 3.90 -4.50
C CYS A 21 7.39 3.71 -5.57
N GLU A 22 7.19 4.30 -6.74
CA GLU A 22 8.07 4.11 -7.90
C GLU A 22 9.42 4.82 -7.72
N ASN A 23 9.42 6.06 -7.23
CA ASN A 23 10.65 6.87 -7.15
C ASN A 23 11.47 6.59 -5.88
N ASP A 24 10.82 6.43 -4.72
CA ASP A 24 11.53 6.31 -3.44
C ASP A 24 11.78 4.84 -3.07
N ASN A 25 10.88 3.93 -3.47
CA ASN A 25 10.93 2.53 -3.06
C ASN A 25 11.24 1.57 -4.21
N SER A 26 11.17 2.03 -5.48
CA SER A 26 11.30 1.18 -6.67
C SER A 26 10.32 0.00 -6.68
N VAL A 27 9.08 0.24 -6.22
CA VAL A 27 7.99 -0.74 -6.17
C VAL A 27 6.81 -0.26 -7.00
N TYR A 28 6.17 -1.17 -7.72
CA TYR A 28 5.07 -0.90 -8.64
C TYR A 28 3.78 -1.56 -8.17
N PHE A 29 2.65 -1.14 -8.74
CA PHE A 29 1.32 -1.67 -8.39
C PHE A 29 1.24 -3.21 -8.45
N ASP A 30 1.80 -3.81 -9.51
CA ASP A 30 1.74 -5.25 -9.75
C ASP A 30 2.73 -6.05 -8.90
N ASP A 31 3.61 -5.38 -8.14
CA ASP A 31 4.57 -6.06 -7.27
C ASP A 31 3.91 -6.53 -5.97
N PHE A 32 2.75 -6.00 -5.58
CA PHE A 32 2.06 -6.38 -4.34
C PHE A 32 1.18 -7.63 -4.52
N ASP A 33 1.33 -8.58 -3.61
CA ASP A 33 0.54 -9.82 -3.54
C ASP A 33 0.15 -10.16 -2.09
N GLU A 34 -0.69 -11.18 -1.90
CA GLU A 34 -1.22 -11.58 -0.59
C GLU A 34 -0.12 -11.96 0.43
N GLN A 35 1.05 -12.40 -0.05
CA GLN A 35 2.16 -12.83 0.78
C GLN A 35 3.02 -11.64 1.16
N ASN A 36 3.44 -10.83 0.18
CA ASN A 36 4.45 -9.81 0.41
C ASN A 36 3.91 -8.56 1.15
N VAL A 37 2.60 -8.26 1.06
CA VAL A 37 1.98 -7.18 1.85
C VAL A 37 2.00 -7.47 3.35
N ASN A 38 2.16 -8.74 3.73
CA ASN A 38 2.26 -9.19 5.11
C ASN A 38 3.68 -9.66 5.46
N ASP A 39 4.65 -9.54 4.53
CA ASP A 39 6.03 -9.93 4.78
C ASP A 39 6.83 -8.73 5.31
N TYR A 40 7.12 -8.79 6.61
CA TYR A 40 7.92 -7.79 7.33
C TYR A 40 9.41 -8.18 7.45
N ASN A 41 9.83 -9.24 6.75
CA ASN A 41 11.25 -9.59 6.67
C ASN A 41 11.97 -8.69 5.65
N ASN A 42 13.30 -8.73 5.68
CA ASN A 42 14.13 -7.97 4.75
C ASN A 42 13.85 -8.40 3.29
N GLY A 43 13.32 -7.48 2.49
CA GLY A 43 12.91 -7.72 1.09
C GLY A 43 11.40 -7.95 0.91
N GLY A 44 10.62 -8.04 2.00
CA GLY A 44 9.17 -8.01 1.96
C GLY A 44 8.62 -6.58 1.88
N PHE A 45 7.31 -6.45 1.65
CA PHE A 45 6.64 -5.16 1.47
C PHE A 45 5.72 -4.77 2.62
N GLY A 46 5.79 -5.44 3.76
CA GLY A 46 4.94 -5.17 4.92
C GLY A 46 4.96 -3.70 5.35
N ASP A 47 6.16 -3.13 5.52
CA ASP A 47 6.35 -1.74 5.93
C ASP A 47 5.88 -0.74 4.86
N ILE A 48 6.17 -1.02 3.59
CA ILE A 48 5.74 -0.17 2.47
C ILE A 48 4.21 -0.20 2.32
N ALA A 49 3.61 -1.38 2.49
CA ALA A 49 2.16 -1.56 2.45
C ALA A 49 1.47 -0.79 3.58
N ASP A 50 2.03 -0.78 4.79
CA ASP A 50 1.49 0.00 5.91
C ASP A 50 1.54 1.50 5.61
N GLU A 51 2.67 2.01 5.12
CA GLU A 51 2.81 3.43 4.73
C GLU A 51 1.85 3.83 3.59
N ILE A 52 1.64 2.95 2.60
CA ILE A 52 0.64 3.17 1.53
C ILE A 52 -0.75 3.34 2.13
N ILE A 53 -1.11 2.49 3.10
CA ILE A 53 -2.41 2.53 3.75
C ILE A 53 -2.57 3.81 4.57
N GLU A 54 -1.57 4.18 5.38
CA GLU A 54 -1.58 5.42 6.16
C GLU A 54 -1.77 6.65 5.25
N ARG A 55 -1.06 6.70 4.11
CA ARG A 55 -1.25 7.77 3.11
C ARG A 55 -2.62 7.71 2.47
N GLY A 56 -3.13 6.52 2.18
CA GLY A 56 -4.49 6.33 1.67
C GLY A 56 -5.57 6.86 2.61
N ILE A 57 -5.40 6.65 3.92
CA ILE A 57 -6.26 7.22 4.97
C ILE A 57 -6.12 8.75 4.99
N ALA A 58 -4.89 9.27 4.97
CA ALA A 58 -4.63 10.71 4.98
C ALA A 58 -5.20 11.45 3.75
N GLU A 59 -5.25 10.78 2.60
CA GLU A 59 -5.89 11.27 1.37
C GLU A 59 -7.41 11.00 1.31
N ASN A 60 -8.00 10.42 2.37
CA ASN A 60 -9.42 10.07 2.47
C ASN A 60 -9.88 9.11 1.35
N LEU A 61 -8.99 8.21 0.94
CA LEU A 61 -9.24 7.13 -0.04
C LEU A 61 -9.62 5.80 0.63
N LEU A 62 -9.14 5.63 1.87
CA LEU A 62 -9.39 4.49 2.73
C LEU A 62 -10.03 4.99 4.02
N ASP A 63 -10.97 4.20 4.55
CA ASP A 63 -11.54 4.41 5.88
C ASP A 63 -10.83 3.45 6.84
N GLU A 64 -10.27 3.97 7.92
CA GLU A 64 -9.52 3.16 8.89
C GLU A 64 -10.40 2.09 9.54
N GLU A 65 -11.69 2.40 9.77
CA GLU A 65 -12.67 1.45 10.33
C GLU A 65 -12.99 0.27 9.39
N ASP A 66 -12.69 0.41 8.10
CA ASP A 66 -12.88 -0.65 7.11
C ASP A 66 -11.68 -1.60 7.04
N LEU A 67 -10.55 -1.34 7.71
CA LEU A 67 -9.36 -2.20 7.69
C LEU A 67 -9.48 -3.29 8.77
N ASP A 68 -9.25 -4.55 8.39
CA ASP A 68 -9.35 -5.72 9.30
C ASP A 68 -8.06 -5.98 10.10
#